data_AF-A0A2V6B768-F1
#
_entry.id   AF-A0A2V6B768-F1
#
_cell.length_a   1.000
_cell.length_b   1.000
_cell.length_c   1.000
_cell.angle_alpha   90.00
_cell.angle_beta   90.00
_cell.angle_gamma   90.00
#
_symmetry.space_group_name_H-M   'P 1'
#
loop_
_entity.id
_entity.type
_entity.pdbx_description
1 polymer ?
#
loop_
_entity_poly.entity_id
_entity_poly.type
_entity_poly.pdbx_seq_one_letter_code
_entity_poly.pdbx_strand_id
1 'polypeptide(L)'
;MRDFLRGFRTLHFVGPCVTVFGSARIQRDDAHYDLARKMGAAIARLGFTVMTGGGPGIMEAANRGAKEAGGRSVGCTIELPSEQPANAYLDRCVRMHYFFVRKALLVKYSYAFVVMPGGAGTLDELFEVLTLIQTAKIKNFPIVIMGTDYWKELIGFIDKMAQRG
;
A
#
# COMPACT_ATOMS: atom_id res chain seq x y z
N MET A 1 -8.82 -0.89 20.86
CA MET A 1 -9.17 -2.33 20.90
C MET A 1 -10.21 -2.73 19.84
N ARG A 2 -11.31 -1.97 19.69
CA ARG A 2 -12.36 -2.25 18.68
C ARG A 2 -11.85 -2.30 17.23
N ASP A 3 -10.99 -1.34 16.82
CA ASP A 3 -10.40 -1.32 15.47
C ASP A 3 -9.54 -2.56 15.18
N PHE A 4 -8.73 -3.00 16.15
CA PHE A 4 -7.96 -4.24 16.01
C PHE A 4 -8.88 -5.45 15.82
N LEU A 5 -9.93 -5.59 16.63
CA LEU A 5 -10.88 -6.70 16.48
C LEU A 5 -11.59 -6.67 15.12
N ARG A 6 -12.01 -5.48 14.66
CA ARG A 6 -12.61 -5.31 13.32
C ARG A 6 -11.62 -5.67 12.22
N GLY A 7 -10.39 -5.16 12.31
CA GLY A 7 -9.28 -5.45 11.40
C GLY A 7 -8.99 -6.94 11.31
N PHE A 8 -8.75 -7.59 12.44
CA PHE A 8 -8.42 -9.01 12.49
C PHE A 8 -9.55 -9.89 11.96
N ARG A 9 -10.82 -9.59 12.27
CA ARG A 9 -11.95 -10.36 11.75
C ARG A 9 -12.12 -10.21 10.24
N THR A 10 -12.03 -8.99 9.73
CA THR A 10 -12.25 -8.71 8.30
C THR A 10 -11.13 -9.27 7.43
N LEU A 11 -9.89 -9.14 7.92
CA LEU A 11 -8.68 -9.53 7.20
C LEU A 11 -8.25 -10.98 7.49
N HIS A 12 -8.97 -11.75 8.31
CA HIS A 12 -8.53 -13.07 8.75
C HIS A 12 -8.21 -14.05 7.59
N PHE A 13 -8.99 -14.00 6.51
CA PHE A 13 -8.89 -14.93 5.37
C PHE A 13 -8.43 -14.28 4.06
N VAL A 14 -7.76 -13.13 4.13
CA VAL A 14 -7.31 -12.44 2.90
C VAL A 14 -6.09 -13.08 2.25
N GLY A 15 -5.43 -14.04 2.93
CA GLY A 15 -4.23 -14.70 2.43
C GLY A 15 -3.00 -13.77 2.42
N PRO A 16 -1.86 -14.23 1.87
CA PRO A 16 -0.64 -13.44 1.84
C PRO A 16 -0.84 -12.21 0.96
N CYS A 17 -0.62 -11.02 1.53
CA CYS A 17 -0.81 -9.77 0.80
C CYS A 17 0.52 -9.18 0.32
N VAL A 18 0.44 -8.39 -0.75
CA VAL A 18 1.41 -7.36 -1.07
C VAL A 18 0.67 -6.03 -0.98
N THR A 19 1.16 -5.12 -0.14
CA THR A 19 0.53 -3.79 -0.02
C THR A 19 1.12 -2.83 -1.03
N VAL A 20 0.26 -2.13 -1.75
CA VAL A 20 0.65 -1.09 -2.71
C VAL A 20 0.25 0.28 -2.17
N PHE A 21 1.24 1.17 -2.09
CA PHE A 21 1.07 2.57 -1.71
C PHE A 21 1.31 3.49 -2.89
N GLY A 22 0.65 4.65 -2.88
CA GLY A 22 0.89 5.71 -3.86
C GLY A 22 -0.13 6.83 -3.73
N SER A 23 -0.05 7.79 -4.65
CA SER A 23 -0.90 8.99 -4.65
C SER A 23 -2.39 8.65 -4.79
N ALA A 24 -3.22 9.32 -3.97
CA ALA A 24 -4.68 9.35 -4.15
C ALA A 24 -5.13 10.33 -5.25
N ARG A 25 -4.21 11.13 -5.81
CA ARG A 25 -4.53 12.26 -6.71
C ARG A 25 -4.19 11.98 -8.18
N ILE A 26 -3.38 10.96 -8.46
CA ILE A 26 -3.00 10.58 -9.83
C ILE A 26 -4.24 10.12 -10.59
N GLN A 27 -4.41 10.63 -11.82
CA GLN A 27 -5.56 10.38 -12.67
C GLN A 27 -5.35 9.13 -13.54
N ARG A 28 -6.43 8.64 -14.18
CA ARG A 28 -6.43 7.37 -14.93
C ARG A 28 -5.61 7.40 -16.23
N ASP A 29 -5.40 8.59 -16.77
CA ASP A 29 -4.62 8.87 -17.98
C ASP A 29 -3.12 9.03 -17.71
N ASP A 30 -2.70 9.07 -16.44
CA ASP A 30 -1.30 9.15 -16.05
C ASP A 30 -0.58 7.80 -16.24
N ALA A 31 0.67 7.84 -16.72
CA ALA A 31 1.49 6.66 -16.93
C ALA A 31 1.72 5.85 -15.64
N HIS A 32 1.79 6.50 -14.48
CA HIS A 32 1.92 5.83 -13.19
C HIS A 32 0.66 5.08 -12.77
N TYR A 33 -0.52 5.54 -13.20
CA TYR A 33 -1.77 4.80 -12.98
C TYR A 33 -1.73 3.48 -13.76
N ASP A 34 -1.37 3.52 -15.04
CA ASP A 34 -1.26 2.31 -15.86
C ASP A 34 -0.16 1.36 -15.32
N LEU A 35 0.97 1.91 -14.87
CA LEU A 35 2.02 1.15 -14.21
C LEU A 35 1.51 0.44 -12.94
N ALA A 36 0.79 1.16 -12.07
CA ALA A 36 0.20 0.58 -10.85
C ALA A 36 -0.83 -0.51 -11.17
N ARG A 37 -1.64 -0.33 -12.22
CA ARG A 37 -2.59 -1.33 -12.70
C ARG A 37 -1.89 -2.58 -13.20
N LYS A 38 -0.85 -2.45 -14.02
CA LYS A 38 -0.02 -3.57 -14.48
C LYS A 38 0.66 -4.30 -13.30
N MET A 39 1.18 -3.54 -12.33
CA MET A 39 1.77 -4.09 -11.11
C MET A 39 0.74 -4.87 -10.27
N GLY A 40 -0.46 -4.32 -10.05
CA GLY A 40 -1.54 -5.03 -9.35
C GLY A 40 -1.93 -6.35 -10.03
N ALA A 41 -2.00 -6.36 -11.36
CA ALA A 41 -2.23 -7.58 -12.13
C ALA A 41 -1.09 -8.60 -12.00
N ALA A 42 0.17 -8.15 -12.00
CA ALA A 42 1.33 -9.01 -11.81
C ALA A 42 1.34 -9.65 -10.42
N ILE A 43 1.08 -8.88 -9.37
CA ILE A 43 0.97 -9.39 -7.99
C ILE A 43 -0.13 -10.47 -7.91
N ALA A 44 -1.30 -10.20 -8.48
CA ALA A 44 -2.42 -11.14 -8.50
C ALA A 44 -2.08 -12.46 -9.21
N ARG A 45 -1.38 -12.40 -10.35
CA ARG A 45 -0.96 -13.60 -11.10
C ARG A 45 0.06 -14.45 -10.35
N LEU A 46 0.82 -13.85 -9.43
CA LEU A 46 1.72 -14.57 -8.52
C LEU A 46 0.97 -15.26 -7.36
N GLY A 47 -0.35 -15.11 -7.27
CA GLY A 47 -1.20 -15.71 -6.23
C GLY A 47 -1.30 -14.88 -4.95
N PHE A 48 -0.71 -13.68 -4.92
CA PHE A 48 -0.83 -12.76 -3.79
C PHE A 48 -2.13 -11.95 -3.85
N THR A 49 -2.64 -11.60 -2.68
CA THR A 49 -3.72 -10.62 -2.56
C THR A 49 -3.15 -9.21 -2.64
N VAL A 50 -3.75 -8.35 -3.46
CA VAL A 50 -3.37 -6.94 -3.49
C VAL A 50 -4.09 -6.21 -2.36
N MET A 51 -3.32 -5.61 -1.46
CA MET A 51 -3.83 -4.76 -0.38
C MET A 51 -3.48 -3.30 -0.65
N THR A 52 -4.39 -2.37 -0.38
CA THR A 52 -4.13 -0.92 -0.51
C THR A 52 -4.81 -0.15 0.62
N GLY A 53 -4.66 1.18 0.62
CA GLY A 53 -5.47 2.06 1.46
C GLY A 53 -6.94 2.20 1.02
N GLY A 54 -7.34 1.57 -0.10
CA GLY A 54 -8.72 1.54 -0.59
C GLY A 54 -9.23 2.84 -1.23
N GLY A 55 -8.41 3.89 -1.31
CA GLY A 55 -8.79 5.16 -1.91
C GLY A 55 -8.67 5.20 -3.45
N PRO A 56 -8.85 6.39 -4.05
CA PRO A 56 -8.68 6.63 -5.49
C PRO A 56 -7.21 6.63 -5.94
N GLY A 57 -6.98 6.96 -7.22
CA GLY A 57 -5.65 7.12 -7.81
C GLY A 57 -4.88 5.80 -7.90
N ILE A 58 -3.63 5.80 -7.44
CA ILE A 58 -2.74 4.62 -7.52
C ILE A 58 -3.31 3.42 -6.75
N MET A 59 -3.97 3.67 -5.61
CA MET A 59 -4.59 2.60 -4.84
C MET A 59 -5.69 1.92 -5.66
N GLU A 60 -6.58 2.70 -6.28
CA GLU A 60 -7.59 2.20 -7.21
C GLU A 60 -6.95 1.43 -8.36
N ALA A 61 -5.90 1.98 -8.98
CA ALA A 61 -5.22 1.34 -10.11
C ALA A 61 -4.71 -0.06 -9.78
N ALA A 62 -4.02 -0.21 -8.63
CA ALA A 62 -3.51 -1.49 -8.17
C ALA A 62 -4.65 -2.49 -7.87
N ASN A 63 -5.70 -2.03 -7.17
CA ASN A 63 -6.88 -2.86 -6.88
C ASN A 63 -7.57 -3.31 -8.17
N ARG A 64 -7.74 -2.39 -9.13
CA ARG A 64 -8.31 -2.67 -10.46
C ARG A 64 -7.49 -3.71 -11.21
N GLY A 65 -6.18 -3.54 -11.26
CA GLY A 65 -5.28 -4.48 -11.92
C GLY A 65 -5.39 -5.90 -11.35
N ALA A 66 -5.48 -6.01 -10.02
CA ALA A 66 -5.68 -7.28 -9.34
C ALA A 66 -7.00 -7.94 -9.76
N LYS A 67 -8.10 -7.17 -9.75
CA LYS A 67 -9.43 -7.64 -10.12
C LYS A 67 -9.51 -8.12 -11.56
N GLU A 68 -8.96 -7.35 -12.49
CA GLU A 68 -8.95 -7.70 -13.92
C GLU A 68 -8.13 -8.95 -14.22
N ALA A 69 -7.14 -9.26 -13.38
CA ALA A 69 -6.37 -10.49 -13.44
C ALA A 69 -7.04 -11.68 -12.71
N GLY A 70 -8.25 -11.52 -12.17
CA GLY A 70 -8.96 -12.55 -11.41
C GLY A 70 -8.42 -12.77 -9.98
N GLY A 71 -7.56 -11.86 -9.50
CA GLY A 71 -6.99 -11.92 -8.15
C GLY A 71 -7.87 -11.29 -7.08
N ARG A 72 -7.46 -11.47 -5.81
CA ARG A 72 -8.11 -10.86 -4.65
C ARG A 72 -7.60 -9.45 -4.41
N SER A 73 -8.51 -8.54 -4.07
CA SER A 73 -8.25 -7.12 -3.87
C SER A 73 -8.87 -6.61 -2.56
N VAL A 74 -8.07 -6.02 -1.68
CA VAL A 74 -8.49 -5.61 -0.33
C VAL A 74 -8.09 -4.17 -0.04
N GLY A 75 -8.95 -3.45 0.67
CA GLY A 75 -8.70 -2.07 1.11
C GLY A 75 -8.71 -1.96 2.63
N CYS A 76 -7.74 -1.22 3.18
CA CYS A 76 -7.73 -0.77 4.57
C CYS A 76 -7.87 0.76 4.59
N THR A 77 -9.11 1.24 4.57
CA THR A 77 -9.42 2.67 4.54
C THR A 77 -9.30 3.30 5.93
N ILE A 78 -9.21 4.63 5.97
CA ILE A 78 -9.13 5.43 7.18
C ILE A 78 -10.23 6.49 7.16
N GLU A 79 -10.86 6.73 8.31
CA GLU A 79 -11.82 7.83 8.48
C GLU A 79 -11.08 9.17 8.41
N LEU A 80 -11.53 10.04 7.51
CA LEU A 80 -10.95 11.37 7.28
C LEU A 80 -12.05 12.44 7.44
N PRO A 81 -11.71 13.69 7.80
CA PRO A 81 -12.67 14.78 7.88
C PRO A 81 -13.43 15.02 6.57
N SER A 82 -12.74 14.84 5.44
CA SER A 82 -13.35 14.79 4.11
C SER A 82 -13.31 13.34 3.63
N GLU A 83 -14.45 12.65 3.71
CA GLU A 83 -14.53 11.24 3.33
C GLU A 83 -14.14 11.05 1.86
N GLN A 84 -13.27 10.07 1.63
CA GLN A 84 -12.99 9.56 0.29
C GLN A 84 -13.71 8.22 0.15
N PRO A 85 -14.51 8.02 -0.90
CA PRO A 85 -15.17 6.74 -1.12
C PRO A 85 -14.12 5.65 -1.34
N ALA A 86 -14.40 4.47 -0.81
CA ALA A 86 -13.64 3.28 -1.16
C ALA A 86 -13.78 3.01 -2.67
N ASN A 87 -12.71 2.61 -3.33
CA ASN A 87 -12.75 2.36 -4.77
C ASN A 87 -13.58 1.10 -5.11
N ALA A 88 -14.09 1.04 -6.35
CA ALA A 88 -15.04 0.02 -6.79
C ALA A 88 -14.42 -1.39 -7.00
N TYR A 89 -13.09 -1.53 -6.85
CA TYR A 89 -12.36 -2.76 -7.18
C TYR A 89 -11.96 -3.58 -5.95
N LEU A 90 -12.61 -3.36 -4.80
CA LEU A 90 -12.34 -4.06 -3.56
C LEU A 90 -13.28 -5.26 -3.37
N ASP A 91 -12.74 -6.44 -3.07
CA ASP A 91 -13.51 -7.59 -2.56
C ASP A 91 -13.93 -7.38 -1.11
N ARG A 92 -13.01 -6.82 -0.33
CA ARG A 92 -13.19 -6.55 1.10
C ARG A 92 -12.58 -5.20 1.41
N CYS A 93 -13.29 -4.44 2.24
CA CYS A 93 -12.80 -3.18 2.76
C CYS A 93 -12.97 -3.19 4.27
N VAL A 94 -11.93 -2.79 5.00
CA VAL A 94 -12.01 -2.54 6.43
C VAL A 94 -11.72 -1.07 6.69
N ARG A 95 -12.67 -0.39 7.33
CA ARG A 95 -12.55 1.02 7.69
C ARG A 95 -12.02 1.18 9.10
N MET A 96 -10.88 1.85 9.23
CA MET A 96 -10.20 2.17 10.48
C MET A 96 -10.51 3.60 10.92
N HIS A 97 -10.54 3.81 12.23
CA HIS A 97 -10.60 5.14 12.84
C HIS A 97 -9.19 5.62 13.22
N TYR A 98 -8.35 4.72 13.75
CA TYR A 98 -7.00 5.07 14.21
C TYR A 98 -5.92 4.71 13.18
N PHE A 99 -5.10 5.69 12.81
CA PHE A 99 -3.99 5.52 11.86
C PHE A 99 -3.00 4.43 12.25
N PHE A 100 -2.57 4.39 13.51
CA PHE A 100 -1.60 3.39 13.97
C PHE A 100 -2.13 1.95 13.88
N VAL A 101 -3.45 1.76 14.03
CA VAL A 101 -4.07 0.43 13.85
C VAL A 101 -4.06 0.03 12.38
N ARG A 102 -4.42 0.96 11.49
CA ARG A 102 -4.35 0.76 10.04
C ARG A 102 -2.94 0.32 9.61
N LYS A 103 -1.93 1.06 10.04
CA LYS A 103 -0.51 0.80 9.75
C LYS A 103 -0.07 -0.59 10.23
N ALA A 104 -0.38 -0.92 11.48
CA ALA A 104 -0.10 -2.24 12.04
C ALA A 104 -0.76 -3.38 11.24
N LEU A 105 -1.98 -3.19 10.73
CA LEU A 105 -2.66 -4.19 9.91
C LEU A 105 -2.02 -4.33 8.53
N LEU A 106 -1.67 -3.22 7.86
CA LEU A 106 -1.01 -3.23 6.55
C LEU A 106 0.31 -4.00 6.61
N VAL A 107 1.13 -3.77 7.63
CA VAL A 107 2.38 -4.51 7.85
C VAL A 107 2.11 -5.98 8.19
N LYS A 108 1.21 -6.26 9.13
CA LYS A 108 0.94 -7.63 9.64
C LYS A 108 0.52 -8.61 8.53
N TYR A 109 -0.32 -8.18 7.59
CA TYR A 109 -0.88 -9.06 6.56
C TYR A 109 -0.06 -9.11 5.28
N SER A 110 0.98 -8.27 5.17
CA SER A 110 1.79 -8.17 3.96
C SER A 110 3.11 -8.92 4.09
N TYR A 111 3.60 -9.40 2.97
CA TYR A 111 4.95 -9.97 2.84
C TYR A 111 5.91 -9.00 2.16
N ALA A 112 5.38 -8.05 1.38
CA ALA A 112 6.15 -7.08 0.64
C ALA A 112 5.35 -5.80 0.49
N PHE A 113 6.04 -4.68 0.38
CA PHE A 113 5.46 -3.39 0.01
C PHE A 113 5.92 -2.97 -1.39
N VAL A 114 5.00 -2.39 -2.16
CA VAL A 114 5.31 -1.69 -3.40
C VAL A 114 4.96 -0.22 -3.20
N VAL A 115 5.94 0.64 -3.45
CA VAL A 115 5.85 2.08 -3.26
C VAL A 115 5.89 2.77 -4.62
N MET A 116 4.72 3.22 -5.06
CA MET A 116 4.52 3.98 -6.29
C MET A 116 4.57 5.48 -6.00
N PRO A 117 4.75 6.34 -7.01
CA PRO A 117 4.74 7.79 -6.86
C PRO A 117 3.56 8.30 -6.01
N GLY A 118 3.90 9.10 -5.00
CA GLY A 118 2.99 9.45 -3.92
C GLY A 118 3.46 10.65 -3.10
N GLY A 119 2.61 11.07 -2.17
CA GLY A 119 2.86 12.22 -1.31
C GLY A 119 3.28 11.82 0.11
N ALA A 120 3.03 12.72 1.07
CA ALA A 120 3.40 12.53 2.47
C ALA A 120 2.89 11.22 3.08
N GLY A 121 1.64 10.82 2.80
CA GLY A 121 1.10 9.55 3.31
C GLY A 121 1.83 8.32 2.76
N THR A 122 2.32 8.36 1.52
CA THR A 122 3.13 7.28 0.94
C THR A 122 4.50 7.22 1.59
N LEU A 123 5.11 8.38 1.88
CA LEU A 123 6.39 8.47 2.57
C LEU A 123 6.31 8.03 4.03
N ASP A 124 5.22 8.39 4.72
CA ASP A 124 4.95 7.96 6.10
C ASP A 124 4.99 6.41 6.21
N GLU A 125 4.29 5.72 5.31
CA GLU A 125 4.27 4.24 5.28
C GLU A 125 5.64 3.65 4.86
N LEU A 126 6.34 4.28 3.91
CA LEU A 126 7.70 3.86 3.50
C LEU A 126 8.69 3.94 4.68
N PHE A 127 8.80 5.11 5.32
CA PHE A 127 9.76 5.34 6.39
C PHE A 127 9.42 4.56 7.67
N GLU A 128 8.13 4.30 7.93
CA GLU A 128 7.73 3.39 9.00
C GLU A 128 8.33 1.99 8.78
N VAL A 129 8.18 1.42 7.59
CA VAL A 129 8.71 0.07 7.30
C VAL A 129 10.22 0.05 7.24
N LEU A 130 10.87 1.09 6.69
CA LEU A 130 12.33 1.19 6.76
C LEU A 130 12.83 1.14 8.21
N THR A 131 12.16 1.85 9.12
CA THR A 131 12.48 1.85 10.55
C THR A 131 12.26 0.46 11.17
N LEU A 132 11.15 -0.22 10.83
CA LEU A 132 10.86 -1.56 11.33
C LEU A 132 11.87 -2.61 10.85
N ILE A 133 12.36 -2.51 9.62
CA ILE A 133 13.42 -3.37 9.07
C ILE A 133 14.75 -3.06 9.76
N GLN A 134 15.13 -1.79 9.84
CA GLN A 134 16.38 -1.34 10.47
C GLN A 134 16.48 -1.79 11.93
N THR A 135 15.36 -1.75 12.66
CA THR A 135 15.27 -2.17 14.06
C THR A 135 14.96 -3.66 14.24
N ALA A 136 14.99 -4.44 13.15
CA ALA A 136 14.74 -5.88 13.10
C ALA A 136 13.41 -6.33 13.72
N LYS A 137 12.40 -5.45 13.77
CA LYS A 137 11.03 -5.77 14.21
C LYS A 137 10.29 -6.60 13.17
N ILE A 138 10.66 -6.45 11.90
CA ILE A 138 10.28 -7.34 10.81
C ILE A 138 11.54 -7.80 10.08
N LYS A 139 11.52 -9.03 9.56
CA LYS A 139 12.62 -9.65 8.83
C LYS A 139 12.10 -10.16 7.49
N ASN A 140 12.94 -10.20 6.47
CA ASN A 140 12.61 -10.70 5.13
C ASN A 140 11.41 -9.98 4.49
N PHE A 141 11.36 -8.66 4.62
CA PHE A 141 10.27 -7.82 4.12
C PHE A 141 10.76 -6.94 2.97
N PRO A 142 10.65 -7.38 1.70
CA PRO A 142 11.07 -6.57 0.56
C PRO A 142 10.21 -5.33 0.37
N ILE A 143 10.88 -4.22 0.05
CA ILE A 143 10.27 -2.96 -0.38
C ILE A 143 10.69 -2.73 -1.83
N VAL A 144 9.72 -2.58 -2.72
CA VAL A 144 9.94 -2.28 -4.14
C VAL A 144 9.51 -0.85 -4.41
N ILE A 145 10.44 -0.01 -4.85
CA ILE A 145 10.15 1.37 -5.25
C ILE A 145 9.98 1.40 -6.77
N MET A 146 8.86 1.93 -7.25
CA MET A 146 8.54 2.06 -8.67
C MET A 146 8.41 3.52 -9.08
N GLY A 147 8.68 3.81 -10.36
CA GLY A 147 8.75 5.19 -10.86
C GLY A 147 9.99 5.89 -10.34
N THR A 148 11.17 5.29 -10.51
CA THR A 148 12.44 5.77 -9.94
C THR A 148 12.79 7.20 -10.35
N ASP A 149 12.34 7.65 -11.52
CA ASP A 149 12.52 9.04 -11.96
C ASP A 149 11.82 10.03 -11.03
N TYR A 150 10.62 9.70 -10.53
CA TYR A 150 9.90 10.49 -9.52
C TYR A 150 10.64 10.52 -8.18
N TRP A 151 11.30 9.42 -7.81
CA TRP A 151 11.96 9.26 -6.52
C TRP A 151 13.43 9.70 -6.49
N LYS A 152 13.99 10.11 -7.63
CA LYS A 152 15.44 10.34 -7.80
C LYS A 152 16.04 11.25 -6.73
N GLU A 153 15.42 12.40 -6.47
CA GLU A 153 15.90 13.35 -5.47
C GLU A 153 15.80 12.81 -4.05
N LEU A 154 14.70 12.13 -3.72
CA LEU A 154 14.51 11.52 -2.41
C LEU A 154 15.52 10.39 -2.16
N ILE A 155 15.77 9.53 -3.15
CA ILE A 155 16.77 8.47 -3.05
C ILE A 155 18.14 9.07 -2.76
N GLY A 156 18.54 10.11 -3.49
CA GLY A 156 19.79 10.83 -3.20
C GLY A 156 19.84 11.42 -1.78
N PHE A 157 18.71 11.89 -1.26
CA PHE A 157 18.63 12.36 0.12
C PHE A 157 18.71 11.21 1.14
N ILE A 158 18.06 10.07 0.89
CA ILE A 158 18.15 8.87 1.73
C ILE A 158 19.59 8.35 1.77
N ASP A 159 20.30 8.34 0.64
CA ASP A 159 21.71 7.95 0.59
C ASP A 159 22.57 8.87 1.45
N LYS A 160 22.32 10.19 1.39
CA LYS A 160 22.98 11.17 2.25
C LYS A 160 22.68 10.94 3.74
N MET A 161 21.45 10.58 4.10
CA MET A 161 21.09 10.22 5.48
C MET A 161 21.86 8.98 5.92
N ALA A 162 21.84 7.91 5.11
CA ALA A 162 22.55 6.66 5.42
C ALA A 162 24.06 6.86 5.64
N GLN A 163 24.68 7.80 4.91
CA GLN A 163 26.08 8.17 5.08
C GLN A 163 26.37 8.98 6.36
N ARG A 164 25.38 9.64 6.94
CA ARG A 164 25.55 10.58 8.07
C ARG A 164 24.98 10.07 9.40
N GLY A 165 24.22 8.98 9.39
CA GLY A 165 23.51 8.45 10.55
C GLY A 165 22.15 9.11 10.76
#